data_AF-A0AA93BE47-F1
#
_entry.id   AF-A0AA93BE47-F1
#
_cell.length_a   1.000
_cell.length_b   1.000
_cell.length_c   1.000
_cell.angle_alpha   90.00
_cell.angle_beta   90.00
_cell.angle_gamma   90.00
#
_symmetry.space_group_name_H-M   'P 1'
#
loop_
_entity.id
_entity.type
_entity.pdbx_description
1 polymer ?
#
loop_
_entity_poly.entity_id
_entity_poly.type
_entity_poly.pdbx_seq_one_letter_code
_entity_poly.pdbx_strand_id
1 'polypeptide(L)'
;MSGGAFDYAQYRIADIYTEIEDEIYGHNLYDEFDVNRYIEDHWLEDSEKEYVRKHHHTIPNRSEYSKETIKEFKKGIALLKKAEVYAQRIDWLLSGDDGEYSFHKRLKHDLEKLKRKKQ
;
A
#
# COMPACT_ATOMS: atom_id res chain seq x y z
N MET A 1 -17.31 -20.83 4.97
CA MET A 1 -16.41 -19.71 4.62
C MET A 1 -15.01 -20.29 4.71
N SER A 2 -14.36 -20.56 3.58
CA SER A 2 -12.96 -21.02 3.55
C SER A 2 -12.10 -19.87 4.07
N GLY A 3 -11.25 -20.12 5.06
CA GLY A 3 -10.36 -19.11 5.66
C GLY A 3 -9.19 -18.69 4.77
N GLY A 4 -9.31 -18.82 3.45
CA GLY A 4 -8.18 -18.85 2.53
C GLY A 4 -7.32 -20.11 2.73
N ALA A 5 -6.48 -20.42 1.75
CA ALA A 5 -5.43 -21.42 1.84
C ALA A 5 -4.18 -20.87 2.55
N PHE A 6 -4.05 -19.54 2.63
CA PHE A 6 -2.94 -18.82 3.25
C PHE A 6 -3.35 -18.06 4.51
N ASP A 7 -4.49 -18.36 5.14
CA ASP A 7 -4.95 -17.68 6.36
C ASP A 7 -4.97 -16.15 6.22
N TYR A 8 -5.34 -15.64 5.05
CA TYR A 8 -5.35 -14.21 4.69
C TYR A 8 -3.97 -13.51 4.72
N ALA A 9 -2.87 -14.27 4.77
CA ALA A 9 -1.51 -13.72 4.80
C ALA A 9 -1.18 -12.84 3.58
N GLN A 10 -1.88 -13.01 2.45
CA GLN A 10 -1.70 -12.17 1.27
C GLN A 10 -1.98 -10.69 1.53
N TYR A 11 -2.85 -10.33 2.48
CA TYR A 11 -3.09 -8.93 2.83
C TYR A 11 -1.89 -8.28 3.51
N ARG A 12 -0.98 -9.07 4.11
CA ARG A 12 0.27 -8.54 4.66
C ARG A 12 1.19 -7.97 3.58
N ILE A 13 1.07 -8.44 2.33
CA ILE A 13 1.80 -7.84 1.21
C ILE A 13 1.27 -6.43 0.93
N ALA A 14 -0.05 -6.23 1.09
CA ALA A 14 -0.68 -4.94 0.95
C ALA A 14 -0.26 -3.96 2.05
N ASP A 15 -0.28 -4.42 3.30
CA ASP A 15 0.22 -3.64 4.44
C ASP A 15 1.64 -3.13 4.17
N ILE A 16 2.55 -4.01 3.73
CA ILE A 16 3.95 -3.65 3.46
C ILE A 16 4.06 -2.56 2.38
N TYR A 17 3.39 -2.71 1.23
CA TYR A 17 3.54 -1.68 0.20
C TYR A 17 2.83 -0.38 0.59
N THR A 18 1.76 -0.44 1.39
CA THR A 18 1.06 0.75 1.89
C THR A 18 1.92 1.52 2.89
N GLU A 19 2.61 0.83 3.79
CA GLU A 19 3.60 1.45 4.69
C GLU A 19 4.73 2.12 3.91
N ILE A 20 5.26 1.48 2.85
CA ILE A 20 6.28 2.10 2.00
C ILE A 20 5.72 3.31 1.25
N GLU A 21 4.48 3.23 0.74
CA GLU A 21 3.81 4.36 0.08
C GLU A 21 3.62 5.53 1.05
N ASP A 22 3.22 5.26 2.28
CA ASP A 22 3.05 6.27 3.31
C ASP A 22 4.39 6.93 3.69
N GLU A 23 5.46 6.15 3.84
CA GLU A 23 6.79 6.72 4.13
C GLU A 23 7.25 7.68 3.02
N ILE A 24 7.01 7.36 1.74
CA ILE A 24 7.50 8.19 0.62
C ILE A 24 6.56 9.32 0.19
N TYR A 25 5.25 9.16 0.39
CA TYR A 25 4.24 10.10 -0.10
C TYR A 25 3.43 10.74 1.01
N GLY A 26 3.43 10.18 2.21
CA GLY A 26 2.48 10.45 3.28
C GLY A 26 1.04 10.09 2.90
N HIS A 27 0.11 10.47 3.77
CA HIS A 27 -1.32 10.33 3.59
C HIS A 27 -2.07 11.57 4.08
N ASN A 28 -3.29 11.74 3.57
CA ASN A 28 -4.19 12.81 3.99
C ASN A 28 -4.73 12.53 5.40
N LEU A 29 -4.85 13.60 6.19
CA LEU A 29 -5.54 13.64 7.47
C LEU A 29 -6.90 14.28 7.22
N TYR A 30 -7.99 13.59 7.53
CA TYR A 30 -9.30 13.93 6.95
C TYR A 30 -9.99 15.09 7.68
N ASP A 31 -9.64 15.34 8.92
CA ASP A 31 -10.19 16.40 9.74
C ASP A 31 -9.16 16.96 10.76
N GLU A 32 -9.58 17.98 11.50
CA GLU A 32 -8.75 18.59 12.55
C GLU A 32 -8.42 17.61 13.68
N PHE A 33 -9.25 16.60 13.92
CA PHE A 33 -8.98 15.60 14.94
C PHE A 33 -7.80 14.72 14.51
N ASP A 34 -7.79 14.24 13.26
CA ASP A 34 -6.68 13.48 12.68
C ASP A 34 -5.38 14.29 12.66
N VAL A 35 -5.45 15.57 12.29
CA VAL A 35 -4.30 16.50 12.31
C VAL A 35 -3.72 16.64 13.70
N ASN A 36 -4.56 16.94 14.70
CA ASN A 36 -4.09 17.14 16.07
C ASN A 36 -3.56 15.83 16.66
N ARG A 37 -4.24 14.72 16.41
CA ARG A 37 -3.78 13.38 16.83
C ARG A 37 -2.42 13.04 16.24
N TYR A 38 -2.21 13.25 14.94
CA TYR A 38 -0.92 12.99 14.31
C TYR A 38 0.19 13.85 14.95
N ILE A 39 -0.08 15.14 15.19
CA ILE A 39 0.88 16.05 15.83
C ILE A 39 1.17 15.64 17.29
N GLU A 40 0.20 15.12 18.02
CA GLU A 40 0.36 14.66 19.41
C GLU A 40 1.10 13.32 19.50
N ASP A 41 0.79 12.38 18.61
CA ASP A 41 1.35 11.03 18.58
C ASP A 41 2.80 11.00 18.03
N HIS A 42 3.25 12.07 17.36
CA HIS A 42 4.57 12.14 16.72
C HIS A 42 5.42 13.29 17.26
N TRP A 43 6.71 13.01 17.49
CA TRP A 43 7.67 14.07 17.79
C TRP A 43 8.03 14.83 16.52
N LEU A 44 7.30 15.92 16.26
CA LEU A 44 7.51 16.82 15.13
C LEU A 44 8.22 18.12 15.52
N GLU A 45 9.05 18.65 14.63
CA GLU A 45 9.56 20.02 14.71
C GLU A 45 8.44 21.05 14.46
N ASP A 46 8.62 22.31 14.86
CA ASP A 46 7.57 23.33 14.71
C ASP A 46 7.25 23.63 13.24
N SER A 47 8.25 23.54 12.35
CA SER A 47 8.09 23.61 10.89
C SER A 47 7.27 22.45 10.34
N GLU A 48 7.49 21.22 10.84
CA GLU A 48 6.72 20.03 10.47
C GLU A 48 5.26 20.15 10.95
N LYS A 49 5.05 20.62 12.19
CA LYS A 49 3.69 20.87 12.70
C LYS A 49 2.94 21.90 11.86
N GLU A 50 3.61 22.98 11.44
CA GLU A 50 3.02 23.97 10.54
C GLU A 50 2.63 23.35 9.20
N TYR A 51 3.52 22.52 8.62
CA TYR A 51 3.22 21.79 7.40
C TYR A 51 1.96 20.93 7.55
N VAL A 52 1.90 20.09 8.59
CA VAL A 52 0.77 19.16 8.79
C VAL A 52 -0.54 19.92 8.94
N ARG A 53 -0.58 20.99 9.75
CA ARG A 53 -1.79 21.82 9.92
C ARG A 53 -2.22 22.52 8.65
N LYS A 54 -1.27 22.95 7.83
CA LYS A 54 -1.56 23.69 6.61
C LYS A 54 -2.03 22.78 5.48
N HIS A 55 -1.48 21.58 5.41
CA HIS A 55 -1.69 20.67 4.30
C HIS A 55 -2.67 19.53 4.61
N HIS A 56 -3.05 19.34 5.87
CA HIS A 56 -3.87 18.22 6.33
C HIS A 56 -3.29 16.90 5.82
N HIS A 57 -1.98 16.74 5.99
CA HIS A 57 -1.20 15.69 5.36
C HIS A 57 0.04 15.36 6.21
N THR A 58 0.38 14.08 6.31
CA THR A 58 1.59 13.64 7.03
C THR A 58 2.86 14.04 6.29
N ILE A 59 4.02 14.04 6.95
CA ILE A 59 5.28 14.45 6.34
C ILE A 59 5.77 13.39 5.34
N PRO A 60 5.81 13.67 4.02
CA PRO A 60 6.33 12.71 3.06
C PRO A 60 7.86 12.65 3.12
N ASN A 61 8.44 11.46 2.98
CA ASN A 61 9.89 11.24 2.93
C ASN A 61 10.63 11.91 4.09
N ARG A 62 10.10 11.77 5.32
CA ARG A 62 10.66 12.37 6.52
C ARG A 62 12.11 11.95 6.78
N SER A 63 12.46 10.71 6.39
CA SER A 63 13.82 10.17 6.47
C SER A 63 14.79 10.72 5.41
N GLU A 64 14.36 11.67 4.57
CA GLU A 64 15.16 12.33 3.54
C GLU A 64 15.84 11.38 2.55
N TYR A 65 15.15 10.30 2.14
CA TYR A 65 15.70 9.36 1.17
C TYR A 65 16.02 10.05 -0.16
N SER A 66 17.11 9.62 -0.78
CA SER A 66 17.53 10.11 -2.09
C SER A 66 16.51 9.77 -3.17
N LYS A 67 16.52 10.55 -4.27
CA LYS A 67 15.67 10.26 -5.45
C LYS A 67 15.94 8.86 -6.02
N GLU A 68 17.19 8.38 -5.94
CA GLU A 68 17.57 7.05 -6.39
C GLU A 68 16.96 5.96 -5.50
N THR A 69 17.04 6.14 -4.18
CA THR A 69 16.42 5.24 -3.20
C THR A 69 14.91 5.17 -3.39
N ILE A 70 14.24 6.33 -3.50
CA ILE A 70 12.80 6.41 -3.75
C ILE A 70 12.43 5.71 -5.07
N LYS A 71 13.27 5.79 -6.10
CA LYS A 71 13.03 5.09 -7.37
C LYS A 71 13.03 3.58 -7.17
N GLU A 72 13.95 3.04 -6.37
CA GLU A 72 13.95 1.60 -6.03
C GLU A 72 12.74 1.22 -5.17
N PHE A 73 12.31 2.06 -4.21
CA PHE A 73 11.10 1.82 -3.43
C PHE A 73 9.85 1.72 -4.32
N LYS A 74 9.71 2.61 -5.31
CA LYS A 74 8.62 2.55 -6.30
C LYS A 74 8.64 1.26 -7.13
N LYS A 75 9.83 0.74 -7.46
CA LYS A 75 9.95 -0.57 -8.12
C LYS A 75 9.53 -1.69 -7.17
N GLY A 76 9.96 -1.64 -5.91
CA GLY A 76 9.56 -2.57 -4.85
C GLY A 76 8.05 -2.63 -4.68
N ILE A 77 7.39 -1.49 -4.52
CA ILE A 77 5.92 -1.36 -4.45
C ILE A 77 5.26 -2.01 -5.67
N ALA A 78 5.77 -1.77 -6.88
CA ALA A 78 5.23 -2.38 -8.09
C ALA A 78 5.34 -3.91 -8.11
N LEU A 79 6.42 -4.47 -7.55
CA LEU A 79 6.60 -5.92 -7.42
C LEU A 79 5.68 -6.49 -6.34
N LEU A 80 5.55 -5.83 -5.20
CA LEU A 80 4.66 -6.22 -4.09
C LEU A 80 3.20 -6.22 -4.54
N LYS A 81 2.72 -5.18 -5.21
CA LYS A 81 1.36 -5.14 -5.78
C LYS A 81 1.10 -6.28 -6.78
N LYS A 82 2.12 -6.67 -7.55
CA LYS A 82 2.02 -7.84 -8.42
C LYS A 82 1.96 -9.12 -7.59
N ALA A 83 2.81 -9.26 -6.58
CA ALA A 83 2.86 -10.42 -5.71
C ALA A 83 1.54 -10.63 -4.96
N GLU A 84 0.92 -9.57 -4.44
CA GLU A 84 -0.41 -9.59 -3.80
C GLU A 84 -1.46 -10.20 -4.73
N VAL A 85 -1.55 -9.73 -5.98
CA VAL A 85 -2.49 -10.27 -6.98
C VAL A 85 -2.26 -11.76 -7.22
N TYR A 86 -1.00 -12.19 -7.38
CA TYR A 86 -0.71 -13.61 -7.55
C TYR A 86 -1.07 -14.42 -6.30
N ALA A 87 -0.69 -13.96 -5.11
CA ALA A 87 -0.96 -14.62 -3.85
C ALA A 87 -2.48 -14.79 -3.64
N GLN A 88 -3.27 -13.73 -3.85
CA GLN A 88 -4.73 -13.77 -3.72
C GLN A 88 -5.38 -14.74 -4.71
N ARG A 89 -4.88 -14.81 -5.95
CA ARG A 89 -5.44 -15.69 -6.98
C ARG A 89 -5.11 -17.16 -6.72
N ILE A 90 -3.89 -17.43 -6.27
CA ILE A 90 -3.48 -18.77 -5.88
C ILE A 90 -4.24 -19.22 -4.62
N ASP A 91 -4.42 -18.33 -3.64
CA ASP A 91 -5.20 -18.57 -2.43
C ASP A 91 -6.62 -19.05 -2.74
N TRP A 92 -7.31 -18.34 -3.64
CA TRP A 92 -8.65 -18.73 -4.10
C TRP A 92 -8.67 -20.05 -4.88
N LEU A 93 -7.66 -20.32 -5.70
CA LEU A 93 -7.56 -21.59 -6.42
C LEU A 93 -7.39 -22.77 -5.44
N LEU A 94 -6.49 -22.64 -4.47
CA LEU A 94 -6.21 -23.69 -3.49
C LEU A 94 -7.35 -23.86 -2.47
N SER A 95 -8.13 -22.81 -2.22
CA SER A 95 -9.33 -22.85 -1.37
C SER A 95 -10.57 -23.44 -2.06
N GLY A 96 -10.51 -23.63 -3.39
CA GLY A 96 -11.64 -24.09 -4.21
C GLY A 96 -12.63 -22.98 -4.60
N ASP A 97 -12.34 -21.71 -4.30
CA ASP A 97 -13.15 -20.55 -4.72
C ASP A 97 -12.93 -20.19 -6.20
N ASP A 98 -11.74 -20.50 -6.72
CA ASP A 98 -11.41 -20.49 -8.14
C ASP A 98 -11.18 -21.94 -8.63
N GLY A 99 -11.59 -22.22 -9.87
CA GLY A 99 -11.06 -23.34 -10.65
C GLY A 99 -9.98 -22.83 -11.61
N GLU A 100 -9.20 -23.72 -12.23
CA GLU A 100 -8.07 -23.32 -13.09
C GLU A 100 -8.46 -22.32 -14.20
N TYR A 101 -9.63 -22.51 -14.82
CA TYR A 101 -10.13 -21.58 -15.82
C TYR A 101 -10.39 -20.18 -15.25
N SER A 102 -11.07 -20.08 -14.10
CA SER A 102 -11.37 -18.80 -13.47
C SER A 102 -10.12 -18.14 -12.91
N PHE A 103 -9.17 -18.92 -12.37
CA PHE A 103 -7.85 -18.48 -11.95
C PHE A 103 -7.15 -17.72 -13.09
N HIS A 104 -6.95 -18.36 -14.25
CA HIS A 104 -6.24 -17.71 -15.36
C HIS A 104 -6.97 -16.48 -15.90
N LYS A 105 -8.31 -16.57 -16.03
CA LYS A 105 -9.13 -15.45 -16.51
C LYS A 105 -9.03 -14.24 -15.57
N ARG A 106 -9.18 -14.44 -14.26
CA ARG A 106 -9.20 -13.36 -13.27
C ARG A 106 -7.80 -12.83 -12.97
N LEU A 107 -6.77 -13.68 -12.94
CA LEU A 107 -5.37 -13.26 -12.84
C LEU A 107 -5.00 -12.30 -13.97
N LYS A 108 -5.35 -12.63 -15.22
CA LYS A 108 -5.12 -11.74 -16.36
C LYS A 108 -5.82 -10.39 -16.16
N HIS A 109 -7.10 -10.42 -15.79
CA HIS A 109 -7.88 -9.20 -15.56
C HIS A 109 -7.26 -8.29 -14.48
N ASP A 110 -6.85 -8.85 -13.34
CA ASP A 110 -6.28 -8.08 -12.24
C ASP A 110 -4.91 -7.50 -12.57
N LEU A 111 -4.06 -8.26 -13.27
CA LEU A 111 -2.78 -7.76 -13.75
C LEU A 111 -2.95 -6.63 -14.77
N GLU A 112 -3.98 -6.69 -15.62
CA GLU A 112 -4.34 -5.59 -16.53
C GLU A 112 -4.84 -4.36 -15.76
N LYS A 113 -5.68 -4.55 -14.72
CA LYS A 113 -6.14 -3.47 -13.84
C LYS A 113 -4.97 -2.78 -13.12
N LEU A 114 -3.98 -3.55 -12.67
CA LEU A 114 -2.77 -3.01 -12.03
C LEU A 114 -1.94 -2.17 -13.01
N LYS A 115 -1.87 -2.54 -14.29
CA LYS A 115 -1.20 -1.75 -15.33
C LYS A 115 -1.92 -0.44 -15.62
N ARG A 116 -3.26 -0.44 -15.64
CA ARG A 116 -4.06 0.78 -15.89
C ARG A 116 -3.93 1.81 -14.77
N LYS A 117 -3.81 1.37 -13.51
CA LYS A 117 -3.58 2.28 -12.36
C LYS A 117 -2.19 2.94 -12.35
N LYS A 118 -1.26 2.54 -13.22
CA LYS A 118 0.06 3.16 -13.38
C LYS A 118 0.08 4.32 -14.39
N GLN A 119 -1.01 4.55 -15.13
CA GLN A 119 -1.21 5.68 -16.05
C GLN A 119 -2.03 6.77 -15.38
#